data_AF-A0A967M9H8-F1
#
_entry.id   AF-A0A967M9H8-F1
#
_cell.length_a   1.000
_cell.length_b   1.000
_cell.length_c   1.000
_cell.angle_alpha   90.00
_cell.angle_beta   90.00
_cell.angle_gamma   90.00
#
_symmetry.space_group_name_H-M   'P 1'
#
loop_
_entity.id
_entity.type
_entity.pdbx_description
1 polymer ?
#
loop_
_entity_poly.entity_id
_entity_poly.type
_entity_poly.pdbx_seq_one_letter_code
_entity_poly.pdbx_strand_id
1 'polypeptide(L)' 'ACRDSEMQRFRWLLEELRVSLFAQELKTVETVSVPRLEKLWKQLCGSR' A
#
# COMPACT_ATOMS: atom_id res chain seq x y z
N ALA A 1 -7.80 -11.93 13.54
CA ALA A 1 -8.37 -11.64 12.20
C ALA A 1 -8.04 -10.22 11.72
N CYS A 2 -8.35 -9.15 12.47
CA CYS A 2 -8.18 -7.76 12.00
C CYS A 2 -6.76 -7.35 11.53
N ARG A 3 -5.68 -7.85 12.15
CA ARG A 3 -4.30 -7.48 11.76
C ARG A 3 -3.85 -8.13 10.43
N ASP A 4 -4.40 -9.29 10.09
CA ASP A 4 -4.13 -9.99 8.83
C ASP A 4 -4.72 -9.24 7.63
N SER A 5 -5.96 -8.75 7.79
CA SER A 5 -6.66 -7.95 6.77
C SER A 5 -5.92 -6.64 6.46
N GLU A 6 -5.38 -5.97 7.48
CA GLU A 6 -4.61 -4.74 7.30
C GLU A 6 -3.24 -4.99 6.63
N MET A 7 -2.57 -6.11 6.94
CA MET A 7 -1.37 -6.53 6.23
C MET A 7 -1.66 -6.89 4.77
N GLN A 8 -2.77 -7.56 4.49
CA GLN A 8 -3.18 -7.89 3.14
C GLN A 8 -3.49 -6.62 2.33
N ARG A 9 -4.13 -5.63 2.95
CA ARG A 9 -4.36 -4.32 2.33
C ARG A 9 -3.05 -3.60 2.03
N PHE A 10 -2.08 -3.62 2.94
CA PHE A 10 -0.76 -3.03 2.72
C PHE A 10 -0.04 -3.67 1.52
N ARG A 11 -0.14 -5.00 1.39
CA ARG A 11 0.42 -5.73 0.26
C ARG A 11 -0.20 -5.29 -1.07
N TRP A 12 -1.52 -5.15 -1.13
CA TRP A 12 -2.19 -4.62 -2.32
C TRP A 12 -1.75 -3.20 -2.68
N LEU A 13 -1.58 -2.31 -1.69
CA LEU A 13 -1.10 -0.95 -1.94
C LEU A 13 0.33 -0.91 -2.51
N LEU A 14 1.20 -1.85 -2.11
CA LEU A 14 2.54 -1.99 -2.70
C LEU A 14 2.48 -2.42 -4.19
N GLU A 15 1.55 -3.30 -4.53
CA GLU A 15 1.33 -3.74 -5.91
C GLU A 15 0.77 -2.59 -6.77
N GLU A 16 -0.17 -1.81 -6.22
CA GLU A 16 -0.71 -0.61 -6.88
C GLU A 16 0.36 0.47 -7.11
N LEU A 17 1.28 0.65 -6.15
CA LEU A 17 2.44 1.53 -6.35
C LEU A 17 3.31 1.07 -7.52
N ARG A 18 3.56 -0.24 -7.64
CA ARG A 18 4.36 -0.80 -8.74
C ARG A 18 3.66 -0.60 -10.08
N VAL A 19 2.35 -0.80 -10.15
CA VAL A 19 1.56 -0.51 -11.37
C VAL A 19 1.64 0.97 -11.72
N SER A 20 1.51 1.86 -10.74
CA SER A 20 1.62 3.32 -10.92
C SER A 20 2.99 3.75 -11.48
N LEU A 21 4.08 3.10 -11.04
CA LEU A 21 5.44 3.43 -11.44
C LEU A 21 5.83 2.88 -12.82
N PHE A 22 5.37 1.67 -13.15
CA PHE A 22 5.87 0.93 -14.32
C PHE A 22 4.84 0.75 -15.44
N ALA A 23 3.55 0.98 -15.17
CA ALA A 23 2.47 0.76 -16.13
C ALA A 23 1.50 1.95 -16.15
N GLN A 24 2.02 3.14 -16.46
CA GLN A 24 1.27 4.40 -16.47
C GLN A 24 0.11 4.45 -17.49
N GLU A 25 0.15 3.62 -18.53
CA GLU A 25 -0.96 3.46 -19.48
C GLU A 25 -2.17 2.75 -18.86
N LEU A 26 -1.95 1.97 -17.80
CA LEU A 26 -3.01 1.39 -16.99
C LEU A 26 -3.42 2.42 -15.92
N LYS A 27 -4.69 2.84 -15.96
CA LYS A 27 -5.23 3.72 -14.91
C LYS A 27 -5.22 2.98 -13.58
N THR A 28 -4.59 3.59 -12.59
CA THR A 28 -4.61 3.09 -11.20
C THR A 28 -5.97 3.38 -10.56
N VAL A 29 -6.44 2.46 -9.73
CA VAL A 29 -7.71 2.60 -9.01
C VAL A 29 -7.55 3.56 -7.84
N GLU A 30 -6.39 3.55 -7.18
CA GLU A 30 -6.04 4.47 -6.11
C GLU A 30 -4.62 4.99 -6.34
N THR A 31 -4.43 6.31 -6.20
CA THR A 31 -3.09 6.90 -6.29
C THR A 31 -2.31 6.57 -5.03
N VAL A 32 -1.33 5.67 -5.13
CA VAL A 32 -0.45 5.29 -4.02
C VAL A 32 0.90 5.99 -4.15
N SER A 33 1.45 6.43 -3.02
CA SER A 33 2.78 7.05 -2.94
C SER A 33 3.62 6.39 -1.85
N VAL A 34 4.95 6.44 -2.02
CA VAL A 34 5.92 5.91 -1.04
C VAL A 34 5.71 6.49 0.36
N PRO A 35 5.53 7.82 0.56
CA PRO A 35 5.31 8.38 1.89
C PRO A 35 4.03 7.89 2.57
N ARG A 36 2.99 7.60 1.78
CA ARG A 36 1.72 7.06 2.29
C ARG A 36 1.90 5.63 2.81
N LEU A 37 2.63 4.80 2.07
CA LEU A 37 2.97 3.43 2.48
C LEU A 37 3.87 3.43 3.73
N GLU A 38 4.87 4.29 3.81
CA GLU A 38 5.73 4.39 5.00
C GLU A 38 4.95 4.73 6.27
N LYS A 39 3.99 5.66 6.17
CA LYS A 39 3.10 6.00 7.30
C LYS A 39 2.25 4.80 7.72
N LEU A 40 1.66 4.10 6.75
CA LEU A 40 0.84 2.91 7.01
C LEU A 40 1.67 1.80 7.67
N TRP A 41 2.88 1.57 7.16
CA TRP A 41 3.82 0.59 7.71
C TRP A 41 4.20 0.90 9.16
N LYS A 42 4.49 2.18 9.47
CA LYS A 42 4.73 2.64 10.84
C LYS A 42 3.53 2.41 11.75
N GLN A 43 2.30 2.53 11.25
CA GLN A 43 1.09 2.23 12.04
C GLN A 43 0.91 0.72 12.28
N LEU A 44 1.19 -0.11 11.27
CA LEU A 44 1.11 -1.58 11.37
C LEU A 44 2.17 -2.15 12.31
N CYS A 45 3.41 -1.65 12.22
CA CYS A 45 4.54 -2.10 13.04
C CYS A 45 4.63 -1.40 14.40
N GLY A 46 4.22 -0.13 14.47
CA GLY A 46 4.27 0.71 15.67
C GLY A 46 3.03 0.62 16.55
N SER A 47 2.02 -0.18 16.19
CA SER A 47 0.98 -0.63 17.12
C SER A 47 1.56 -1.71 18.03
N ARG A 48 2.35 -1.25 19.02
CA ARG A 48 2.78 -1.99 20.19
C ARG A 48 2.75 -1.05 21.38
#